data_AF-A0A7W0NVF5-F1
#
_entry.id   AF-A0A7W0NVF5-F1
#
_cell.length_a   1.000
_cell.length_b   1.000
_cell.length_c   1.000
_cell.angle_alpha   90.00
_cell.angle_beta   90.00
_cell.angle_gamma   90.00
#
_symmetry.space_group_name_H-M   'P 1'
#
loop_
_entity.id
_entity.type
_entity.pdbx_description
1 polymer ?
#
loop_
_entity_poly.entity_id
_entity_poly.type
_entity_poly.pdbx_seq_one_letter_code
_entity_poly.pdbx_strand_id
1 'polypeptide(L)'
;VFVVGLMLAAAANSQTNNQREALILNVLGVSQFKKGEYAEALSSLNRAIELYPTAPAFHSNLGHVYRELEDLARSEIAFRKSNEIQPDNAITLNQLGVVLMEANV
;
A
#
# COMPACT_ATOMS: atom_id res chain seq x y z
N VAL A 1 12.10 -15.76 -32.73
CA VAL A 1 12.80 -15.61 -31.43
C VAL A 1 13.16 -14.15 -31.10
N PHE A 2 13.57 -13.31 -32.07
CA PHE A 2 13.95 -11.90 -31.82
C PHE A 2 12.80 -10.97 -31.36
N VAL A 3 11.58 -11.12 -31.89
CA VAL A 3 10.45 -10.22 -31.60
C VAL A 3 9.88 -10.43 -30.18
N VAL A 4 9.90 -11.68 -29.68
CA VAL A 4 9.44 -12.01 -28.31
C VAL A 4 10.39 -11.41 -27.25
N GLY A 5 11.70 -11.38 -27.52
CA GLY A 5 12.68 -10.75 -26.62
C GLY A 5 12.49 -9.23 -26.47
N LEU A 6 12.13 -8.53 -27.55
CA LEU A 6 11.84 -7.09 -27.51
C LEU A 6 10.54 -6.76 -26.76
N MET A 7 9.49 -7.58 -26.87
CA MET A 7 8.26 -7.39 -26.10
C MET A 7 8.47 -7.64 -24.61
N LEU A 8 9.25 -8.66 -24.23
CA LEU A 8 9.60 -8.92 -22.83
C LEU A 8 10.43 -7.78 -22.23
N ALA A 9 11.37 -7.21 -23.00
CA ALA A 9 12.16 -6.05 -22.57
C ALA A 9 11.30 -4.79 -22.39
N ALA A 10 10.36 -4.53 -23.31
CA ALA A 10 9.43 -3.40 -23.21
C ALA A 10 8.48 -3.54 -22.01
N ALA A 11 7.94 -4.73 -21.77
CA ALA A 11 7.09 -5.04 -20.63
C ALA A 11 7.84 -4.96 -19.29
N ALA A 12 9.09 -5.42 -19.24
CA ALA A 12 9.95 -5.28 -18.07
C ALA A 12 10.26 -3.81 -17.78
N ASN A 13 10.48 -3.00 -18.83
CA ASN A 13 10.74 -1.57 -18.69
C ASN A 13 9.49 -0.80 -18.22
N SER A 14 8.30 -1.11 -18.75
CA SER A 14 7.05 -0.51 -18.28
C SER A 14 6.74 -0.90 -16.84
N GLN A 15 6.95 -2.17 -16.47
CA GLN A 15 6.74 -2.64 -15.10
C GLN A 15 7.70 -1.95 -14.12
N THR A 16 8.96 -1.77 -14.52
CA THR A 16 9.97 -1.08 -13.71
C THR A 16 9.61 0.41 -13.52
N ASN A 17 9.11 1.06 -14.57
CA ASN A 17 8.65 2.45 -14.48
C ASN A 17 7.43 2.59 -13.56
N ASN A 18 6.44 1.71 -13.70
CA ASN A 18 5.25 1.70 -12.84
C ASN A 18 5.61 1.45 -11.37
N GLN A 19 6.55 0.53 -11.11
CA GLN A 19 7.05 0.27 -9.76
C GLN A 19 7.72 1.49 -9.14
N ARG A 20 8.57 2.20 -9.90
CA ARG A 20 9.23 3.42 -9.41
C ARG A 20 8.22 4.53 -9.13
N GLU A 21 7.27 4.73 -10.04
CA GLU A 21 6.20 5.72 -9.85
C GLU A 21 5.35 5.38 -8.61
N ALA A 22 4.99 4.11 -8.43
CA ALA A 22 4.25 3.64 -7.26
C ALA A 22 5.01 3.93 -5.95
N LEU A 23 6.33 3.71 -5.93
CA LEU A 23 7.16 4.02 -4.77
C LEU A 23 7.17 5.52 -4.44
N ILE A 24 7.27 6.38 -5.46
CA ILE A 24 7.22 7.84 -5.27
C ILE A 24 5.87 8.27 -4.70
N LEU A 25 4.77 7.75 -5.26
CA LEU A 25 3.42 8.01 -4.77
C LEU A 25 3.23 7.52 -3.34
N ASN A 26 3.79 6.37 -2.97
CA ASN A 26 3.76 5.89 -1.59
C ASN A 26 4.52 6.82 -0.64
N VAL A 27 5.71 7.29 -1.03
CA VAL A 27 6.47 8.26 -0.21
C VAL A 27 5.70 9.57 -0.05
N LEU A 28 5.07 10.04 -1.13
CA LEU A 28 4.20 11.22 -1.08
C LEU A 28 3.01 11.02 -0.15
N GLY A 29 2.32 9.88 -0.26
CA GLY A 29 1.18 9.54 0.60
C GLY A 29 1.56 9.47 2.08
N VAL A 30 2.73 8.90 2.41
CA VAL A 30 3.25 8.89 3.79
C VAL A 30 3.59 10.31 4.27
N SER A 31 4.11 11.16 3.39
CA SER A 31 4.40 12.57 3.73
C SER A 31 3.12 13.36 4.01
N GLN A 32 2.10 13.20 3.16
CA GLN A 32 0.76 13.80 3.33
C GLN A 32 0.11 13.32 4.63
N PHE A 33 0.17 12.01 4.89
CA PHE A 33 -0.31 11.42 6.14
C PHE A 33 0.31 12.08 7.38
N LYS A 34 1.64 12.23 7.39
CA LYS A 34 2.36 12.90 8.50
C LYS A 34 1.99 14.36 8.69
N LYS A 35 1.40 15.01 7.68
CA LYS A 35 0.89 16.39 7.76
C LYS A 35 -0.59 16.47 8.13
N GLY A 36 -1.29 15.34 8.28
CA GLY A 36 -2.74 15.29 8.49
C GLY A 36 -3.56 15.48 7.21
N GLU A 37 -2.93 15.47 6.04
CA GLU A 37 -3.57 15.58 4.72
C GLU A 37 -4.12 14.21 4.32
N TYR A 38 -5.12 13.70 5.07
CA TYR A 38 -5.56 12.31 4.98
C TYR A 38 -6.22 11.97 3.64
N ALA A 39 -7.00 12.88 3.05
CA ALA A 39 -7.65 12.64 1.77
C ALA A 39 -6.63 12.49 0.62
N GLU A 40 -5.63 13.36 0.62
CA GLU A 40 -4.52 13.33 -0.33
C GLU A 40 -3.64 12.10 -0.13
N ALA A 41 -3.38 11.72 1.13
CA ALA A 41 -2.64 10.50 1.46
C ALA A 41 -3.34 9.25 0.90
N LEU A 42 -4.66 9.13 1.09
CA LEU A 42 -5.46 8.05 0.52
C LEU A 42 -5.38 8.04 -1.02
N SER A 43 -5.48 9.19 -1.66
CA SER A 43 -5.38 9.31 -3.12
C SER A 43 -4.03 8.80 -3.63
N SER A 44 -2.93 9.28 -3.06
CA SER A 44 -1.57 8.89 -3.45
C SER A 44 -1.31 7.40 -3.20
N LEU A 45 -1.74 6.86 -2.05
CA LEU A 45 -1.56 5.45 -1.71
C LEU A 45 -2.40 4.51 -2.59
N ASN A 46 -3.64 4.88 -2.90
CA ASN A 46 -4.47 4.10 -3.82
C ASN A 46 -3.85 4.07 -5.23
N ARG A 47 -3.35 5.21 -5.71
CA ARG A 47 -2.65 5.24 -7.00
C ARG A 47 -1.37 4.40 -6.99
N ALA A 48 -0.63 4.39 -5.89
CA ALA A 48 0.53 3.51 -5.74
C ALA A 48 0.14 2.02 -5.83
N ILE A 49 -0.98 1.63 -5.22
CA ILE A 49 -1.51 0.25 -5.28
C ILE A 49 -1.99 -0.10 -6.68
N GLU A 50 -2.66 0.81 -7.39
CA GLU A 50 -3.09 0.58 -8.79
C GLU A 50 -1.89 0.26 -9.69
N LEU A 51 -0.77 0.96 -9.50
CA LEU A 51 0.45 0.77 -10.29
C LEU A 51 1.26 -0.45 -9.86
N TYR A 52 1.28 -0.75 -8.56
CA TYR A 52 2.02 -1.88 -8.01
C TYR A 52 1.30 -2.49 -6.79
N PRO A 53 0.34 -3.40 -7.02
CA PRO A 53 -0.58 -3.88 -5.98
C PRO A 53 0.05 -4.87 -5.00
N THR A 54 1.20 -5.43 -5.33
CA THR A 54 1.89 -6.49 -4.58
C THR A 54 2.92 -5.95 -3.58
N ALA A 55 2.91 -4.65 -3.29
CA ALA A 55 3.73 -4.08 -2.22
C ALA A 55 2.97 -4.11 -0.88
N PRO A 56 3.40 -4.92 0.10
CA PRO A 56 2.69 -5.02 1.39
C PRO A 56 2.71 -3.69 2.15
N ALA A 57 3.78 -2.90 2.01
CA ALA A 57 3.92 -1.61 2.67
C ALA A 57 2.83 -0.59 2.27
N PHE A 58 2.34 -0.63 1.03
CA PHE A 58 1.34 0.36 0.57
C PHE A 58 0.00 0.12 1.26
N HIS A 59 -0.39 -1.14 1.40
CA HIS A 59 -1.60 -1.54 2.14
C HIS A 59 -1.46 -1.25 3.64
N SER A 60 -0.28 -1.51 4.24
CA SER A 60 -0.04 -1.12 5.64
C SER A 60 -0.15 0.40 5.85
N ASN A 61 0.39 1.21 4.93
CA ASN A 61 0.26 2.66 5.01
C ASN A 61 -1.19 3.12 4.88
N LEU A 62 -1.98 2.52 3.99
CA LEU A 62 -3.43 2.76 3.91
C LEU A 62 -4.15 2.39 5.20
N GLY A 63 -3.77 1.27 5.82
CA GLY A 63 -4.29 0.85 7.13
C GLY A 63 -4.05 1.92 8.20
N HIS A 64 -2.85 2.51 8.24
CA HIS A 64 -2.54 3.61 9.13
C HIS A 64 -3.40 4.84 8.88
N VAL A 65 -3.57 5.26 7.62
CA VAL A 65 -4.41 6.42 7.29
C VAL A 65 -5.87 6.19 7.70
N TYR A 66 -6.42 5.00 7.42
CA TYR A 66 -7.80 4.69 7.82
C TYR A 66 -7.98 4.63 9.33
N ARG A 67 -6.98 4.16 10.09
CA ARG A 67 -7.04 4.15 11.55
C ARG A 67 -7.11 5.56 12.13
N GLU A 68 -6.31 6.49 11.62
CA GLU A 68 -6.37 7.91 12.05
C GLU A 68 -7.68 8.61 11.65
N LEU A 69 -8.39 8.08 10.64
CA LEU A 69 -9.73 8.52 10.26
C LEU A 69 -10.85 7.82 11.05
N GLU A 70 -10.50 7.01 12.06
CA GLU A 70 -11.42 6.16 12.84
C GLU A 70 -12.22 5.15 11.98
N ASP A 71 -11.81 4.91 10.73
CA ASP A 71 -12.39 3.89 9.87
C ASP A 71 -11.69 2.55 10.10
N LEU A 72 -11.97 1.97 11.26
CA LEU A 72 -11.32 0.74 11.72
C LEU A 72 -11.63 -0.44 10.80
N ALA A 73 -12.80 -0.46 10.14
CA ALA A 73 -13.17 -1.49 9.19
C ALA A 73 -12.25 -1.49 7.95
N ARG A 74 -12.04 -0.33 7.32
CA ARG A 74 -11.11 -0.22 6.18
C ARG A 74 -9.67 -0.36 6.62
N SER A 75 -9.33 0.06 7.84
CA SER A 75 -8.00 -0.15 8.41
C SER A 75 -7.66 -1.65 8.53
N GLU A 76 -8.59 -2.44 9.09
CA GLU A 76 -8.44 -3.89 9.22
C GLU A 76 -8.25 -4.55 7.86
N ILE A 77 -9.11 -4.22 6.88
CA ILE A 77 -9.01 -4.77 5.52
C ILE A 77 -7.63 -4.49 4.92
N ALA A 78 -7.12 -3.28 5.07
CA ALA A 78 -5.82 -2.89 4.51
C ALA A 78 -4.66 -3.65 5.20
N PHE A 79 -4.66 -3.79 6.53
CA PHE A 79 -3.64 -4.57 7.23
C PHE A 79 -3.73 -6.07 6.90
N ARG A 80 -4.94 -6.63 6.78
CA ARG A 80 -5.11 -8.01 6.29
C ARG A 80 -4.54 -8.18 4.89
N LYS A 81 -4.78 -7.23 3.99
CA LYS A 81 -4.24 -7.28 2.63
C LYS A 81 -2.71 -7.24 2.61
N SER A 82 -2.12 -6.42 3.47
CA SER A 82 -0.67 -6.37 3.67
C SER A 82 -0.12 -7.72 4.12
N ASN A 83 -0.79 -8.38 5.08
CA ASN A 83 -0.42 -9.71 5.58
C ASN A 83 -0.66 -10.83 4.56
N GLU A 84 -1.67 -10.73 3.70
CA GLU A 84 -1.86 -11.68 2.58
C GLU A 84 -0.69 -11.64 1.59
N ILE A 85 -0.16 -10.44 1.32
CA ILE A 85 0.95 -10.24 0.39
C ILE A 85 2.27 -10.69 1.01
N GLN A 86 2.52 -10.32 2.27
CA GLN A 86 3.67 -10.77 3.03
C GLN A 86 3.21 -11.35 4.36
N PRO A 87 2.98 -12.67 4.40
CA PRO A 87 2.62 -13.37 5.63
C PRO A 87 3.71 -13.23 6.71
N ASP A 88 3.29 -13.35 7.97
CA ASP A 88 4.16 -13.39 9.15
C ASP A 88 5.04 -12.14 9.35
N ASN A 89 4.64 -11.01 8.75
CA ASN A 89 5.26 -9.73 9.05
C ASN A 89 4.83 -9.26 10.45
N ALA A 90 5.75 -9.35 11.41
CA ALA A 90 5.49 -8.99 12.80
C ALA A 90 4.96 -7.55 12.98
N ILE A 91 5.40 -6.61 12.14
CA ILE A 91 4.93 -5.22 12.20
C ILE A 91 3.46 -5.16 11.76
N THR A 92 3.11 -5.77 10.62
CA THR A 92 1.74 -5.80 10.11
C THR A 92 0.79 -6.52 11.07
N LEU A 93 1.22 -7.66 11.63
CA LEU A 93 0.43 -8.41 12.61
C LEU A 93 0.19 -7.60 13.90
N ASN A 94 1.20 -6.87 14.37
CA ASN A 94 1.04 -5.99 15.51
C ASN A 94 0.02 -4.88 15.23
N GLN A 95 0.08 -4.24 14.06
CA GLN A 95 -0.90 -3.20 13.70
C GLN A 95 -2.31 -3.76 13.53
N LEU A 96 -2.46 -4.95 12.94
CA LEU A 96 -3.75 -5.63 12.85
C LEU A 96 -4.32 -5.92 14.25
N GLY A 97 -3.49 -6.40 15.17
CA GLY A 97 -3.89 -6.62 16.57
C GLY A 97 -4.38 -5.34 17.24
N VAL A 98 -3.68 -4.22 17.07
CA VAL A 98 -4.09 -2.90 17.58
C VAL A 98 -5.47 -2.51 17.03
N VAL A 99 -5.66 -2.59 15.70
CA VAL A 99 -6.95 -2.23 15.07
C VAL A 99 -8.09 -3.12 15.55
N LEU A 100 -7.86 -4.42 15.70
CA LEU A 100 -8.88 -5.36 16.20
C LEU A 100 -9.25 -5.10 17.66
N MET A 101 -8.30 -4.65 18.48
CA MET A 101 -8.57 -4.25 19.85
C MET A 101 -9.41 -2.97 19.88
N GLU A 102 -9.04 -1.96 19.08
CA GLU A 102 -9.77 -0.69 18.97
C GLU A 102 -11.19 -0.89 18.44
N ALA A 103 -11.39 -1.81 17.49
CA ALA A 103 -12.70 -2.09 16.89
C ALA A 103 -13.68 -2.84 17.81
N ASN A 104 -13.17 -3.44 18.89
CA ASN A 104 -13.94 -4.23 19.85
C ASN A 104 -14.31 -3.46 21.13
N VAL A 105 -14.05 -2.15 21.19
CA VAL A 105 -14.42 -1.26 22.31
C VAL A 105 -15.64 -0.43 21.92
#